data_AF-A0A7J5X386-F1
#
_entry.id   AF-A0A7J5X386-F1
#
_cell.length_a   1.000
_cell.length_b   1.000
_cell.length_c   1.000
_cell.angle_alpha   90.00
_cell.angle_beta   90.00
_cell.angle_gamma   90.00
#
_symmetry.space_group_name_H-M   'P 1'
#
loop_
_entity.id
_entity.type
_entity.pdbx_description
1 polymer ?
#
loop_
_entity_poly.entity_id
_entity_poly.type
_entity_poly.pdbx_seq_one_letter_code
_entity_poly.pdbx_strand_id
1 'polypeptide(L)'
;MSVLPLSARRSAVRPSRLATAVATIGIAVALGTTGCGAGQISQTANQLPAVNGANVNIDSLQLRDVQIVYPEKDAPTVFGNGGPFEIAFVVANSDPTVYYRLKEIKPEKGSIEFVEGSDSADRVIPPGQALRGGTPVGATRDGEKKVTAELTNAGDTVASGLTTDLTFVFEKREDNGSWVPAGETTVQTPVDAGAKLERQDVARNAEPTFYNQHHGEAGPGDSEGGTPETGSEEGGGH
;
A
#
# COMPACT_ATOMS: atom_id res chain seq x y z
N MET A 1 24.47 50.07 -62.31
CA MET A 1 23.46 51.02 -61.80
C MET A 1 22.92 50.47 -60.50
N SER A 2 23.25 51.07 -59.36
CA SER A 2 22.42 50.91 -58.17
C SER A 2 22.41 52.23 -57.42
N VAL A 3 21.20 52.60 -57.04
CA VAL A 3 20.74 53.93 -56.67
C VAL A 3 20.95 54.20 -55.18
N LEU A 4 21.22 55.49 -54.90
CA LEU A 4 20.95 56.32 -53.70
C LEU A 4 19.77 55.86 -52.79
N PRO A 5 19.47 56.51 -51.64
CA PRO A 5 20.21 57.48 -50.80
C PRO A 5 20.03 57.17 -49.27
N LEU A 6 20.60 57.97 -48.35
CA LEU A 6 19.81 58.84 -47.43
C LEU A 6 20.66 59.59 -46.39
N SER A 7 20.29 60.86 -46.27
CA SER A 7 20.62 61.88 -45.28
C SER A 7 20.79 61.42 -43.82
N ALA A 8 21.77 62.00 -43.12
CA ALA A 8 21.77 62.03 -41.66
C ALA A 8 22.14 63.43 -41.14
N ARG A 9 21.32 63.88 -40.19
CA ARG A 9 21.22 65.23 -39.62
C ARG A 9 22.22 65.46 -38.49
N ARG A 10 22.63 66.72 -38.38
CA ARG A 10 23.23 67.48 -37.26
C ARG A 10 23.37 66.72 -35.92
N SER A 11 24.63 66.53 -35.51
CA SER A 11 24.99 66.12 -34.15
C SER A 11 25.00 67.34 -33.22
N ALA A 12 24.07 67.39 -32.28
CA ALA A 12 24.05 68.39 -31.21
C ALA A 12 24.75 67.82 -29.98
N VAL A 13 25.88 68.43 -29.63
CA VAL A 13 26.66 68.19 -28.42
C VAL A 13 25.80 68.51 -27.19
N ARG A 14 25.72 67.58 -26.24
CA ARG A 14 25.28 67.85 -24.86
C ARG A 14 26.41 67.51 -23.90
N PRO A 15 26.86 68.46 -23.05
CA PRO A 15 27.92 68.21 -22.10
C PRO A 15 27.39 67.75 -20.73
N SER A 16 28.32 67.10 -20.02
CA SER A 16 28.44 66.98 -18.57
C SER A 16 27.31 66.29 -17.81
N ARG A 17 27.63 65.11 -17.26
CA ARG A 17 27.80 64.97 -15.80
C ARG A 17 28.95 64.01 -15.51
N LEU A 18 29.95 64.52 -14.79
CA LEU A 18 30.88 63.73 -14.00
C LEU A 18 30.08 62.77 -13.11
N ALA A 19 30.41 61.49 -13.17
CA ALA A 19 30.11 60.54 -12.10
C ALA A 19 31.28 59.55 -12.03
N THR A 20 32.33 59.95 -11.33
CA THR A 20 33.36 59.02 -10.86
C THR A 20 32.81 58.38 -9.59
N ALA A 21 32.40 57.10 -9.65
CA ALA A 21 32.16 56.31 -8.46
C ALA A 21 32.43 54.82 -8.75
N VAL A 22 33.68 54.46 -8.47
CA VAL A 22 34.15 53.19 -7.88
C VAL A 22 33.50 51.90 -8.39
N ALA A 23 34.26 51.20 -9.23
CA ALA A 23 34.10 49.78 -9.48
C ALA A 23 34.32 48.98 -8.17
N THR A 24 33.25 48.44 -7.60
CA THR A 24 33.33 47.30 -6.68
C THR A 24 32.93 46.04 -7.44
N ILE A 25 33.94 45.25 -7.78
CA ILE A 25 33.77 43.88 -8.24
C ILE A 25 33.33 43.06 -7.02
N GLY A 26 32.03 42.98 -6.81
CA GLY A 26 31.43 42.05 -5.86
C GLY A 26 31.09 40.76 -6.59
N ILE A 27 32.01 39.79 -6.60
CA ILE A 27 31.67 38.40 -6.97
C ILE A 27 30.88 37.82 -5.79
N ALA A 28 29.57 37.99 -5.81
CA ALA A 28 28.67 37.25 -4.93
C ALA A 28 28.35 35.90 -5.61
N VAL A 29 29.27 34.95 -5.52
CA VAL A 29 28.98 33.53 -5.78
C VAL A 29 28.19 33.03 -4.59
N ALA A 30 26.88 33.25 -4.63
CA ALA A 30 25.96 32.54 -3.75
C ALA A 30 25.89 31.08 -4.24
N LEU A 31 26.78 30.22 -3.73
CA LEU A 31 26.61 28.76 -3.75
C LEU A 31 25.45 28.42 -2.79
N GLY A 32 24.25 28.72 -3.26
CA GLY A 32 23.02 28.68 -2.46
C GLY A 32 21.93 27.84 -3.10
N THR A 33 22.30 26.83 -3.88
CA THR A 33 21.37 25.74 -4.20
C THR A 33 21.82 24.50 -3.46
N THR A 34 21.60 24.47 -2.14
CA THR A 34 21.25 23.22 -1.45
C THR A 34 19.85 22.81 -1.95
N GLY A 35 19.75 22.57 -3.26
CA GLY A 35 18.54 22.12 -3.92
C GLY A 35 18.50 20.61 -3.80
N CYS A 36 17.53 20.11 -3.04
CA CYS A 36 17.03 18.73 -3.06
C CYS A 36 18.12 17.64 -3.20
N GLY A 37 18.79 17.31 -2.09
CA GLY A 37 19.66 16.14 -1.97
C GLY A 37 18.94 14.79 -2.04
N ALA A 38 17.86 14.68 -2.82
CA ALA A 38 17.38 13.41 -3.32
C ALA A 38 18.14 13.14 -4.62
N GLY A 39 19.33 12.56 -4.51
CA GLY A 39 20.08 12.08 -5.67
C GLY A 39 19.20 11.16 -6.52
N GLN A 40 19.56 11.03 -7.80
CA GLN A 40 18.93 10.16 -8.80
C GLN A 40 18.60 8.73 -8.31
N ILE A 41 19.19 8.27 -7.20
CA ILE A 41 18.75 7.13 -6.41
C ILE A 41 18.71 7.55 -4.93
N SER A 42 17.51 7.74 -4.38
CA SER A 42 17.30 7.94 -2.94
C SER A 42 17.43 6.60 -2.22
N GLN A 43 17.96 6.60 -0.99
CA GLN A 43 18.02 5.40 -0.12
C GLN A 43 16.63 4.84 0.22
N THR A 44 15.56 5.58 -0.03
CA THR A 44 14.17 5.12 0.06
C THR A 44 13.57 4.71 -1.29
N ALA A 45 14.23 4.96 -2.43
CA ALA A 45 13.66 4.69 -3.75
C ALA A 45 13.49 3.20 -4.04
N ASN A 46 14.30 2.35 -3.40
CA ASN A 46 14.20 0.89 -3.48
C ASN A 46 13.56 0.27 -2.24
N GLN A 47 13.00 1.07 -1.32
CA GLN A 47 12.21 0.49 -0.24
C GLN A 47 10.95 -0.12 -0.85
N LEU A 48 10.79 -1.43 -0.66
CA LEU A 48 9.52 -2.08 -0.93
C LEU A 48 8.45 -1.42 -0.03
N PRO A 49 7.24 -1.16 -0.56
CA PRO A 49 6.16 -0.60 0.24
C PRO A 49 5.96 -1.43 1.52
N ALA A 50 5.87 -0.77 2.67
CA ALA A 50 5.51 -1.40 3.95
C ALA A 50 3.99 -1.66 4.03
N VAL A 51 3.44 -2.25 2.97
CA VAL A 51 2.03 -2.65 2.86
C VAL A 51 1.98 -4.17 2.80
N ASN A 52 0.88 -4.76 3.27
CA ASN A 52 0.75 -6.21 3.42
C ASN A 52 0.58 -6.98 2.09
N GLY A 53 0.67 -6.32 0.94
CA GLY A 53 0.50 -6.94 -0.37
C GLY A 53 1.76 -6.98 -1.23
N ALA A 54 1.74 -7.89 -2.20
CA ALA A 54 2.84 -8.08 -3.14
C ALA A 54 2.81 -7.07 -4.29
N ASN A 55 3.99 -6.79 -4.86
CA ASN A 55 4.20 -5.72 -5.83
C ASN A 55 5.05 -6.23 -7.00
N VAL A 56 4.64 -5.97 -8.24
CA VAL A 56 5.39 -6.31 -9.46
C VAL A 56 5.16 -5.26 -10.54
N ASN A 57 6.11 -5.11 -11.46
CA ASN A 57 5.95 -4.25 -12.63
C ASN A 57 5.93 -5.12 -13.90
N ILE A 58 5.04 -4.79 -14.84
CA ILE A 58 4.98 -5.40 -16.17
C ILE A 58 4.82 -4.27 -17.20
N ASP A 59 5.87 -4.02 -17.99
CA ASP A 59 5.97 -2.84 -18.87
C ASP A 59 5.61 -1.53 -18.12
N SER A 60 4.59 -0.82 -18.61
CA SER A 60 4.07 0.41 -18.03
C SER A 60 3.06 0.19 -16.89
N LEU A 61 2.72 -1.06 -16.56
CA LEU A 61 1.82 -1.40 -15.47
C LEU A 61 2.57 -1.69 -14.17
N GLN A 62 2.01 -1.18 -13.09
CA GLN A 62 2.51 -1.38 -11.74
C GLN A 62 1.42 -2.04 -10.91
N LEU A 63 1.63 -3.30 -10.59
CA LEU A 63 0.76 -4.06 -9.72
C LEU A 63 1.25 -3.89 -8.28
N ARG A 64 0.35 -3.50 -7.39
CA ARG A 64 0.61 -3.11 -6.01
C ARG A 64 -0.43 -3.69 -5.08
N ASP A 65 -0.03 -3.89 -3.84
CA ASP A 65 -0.91 -4.26 -2.73
C ASP A 65 -1.80 -5.49 -3.04
N VAL A 66 -1.23 -6.48 -3.74
CA VAL A 66 -1.96 -7.72 -4.06
C VAL A 66 -2.00 -8.58 -2.82
N GLN A 67 -3.20 -8.85 -2.32
CA GLN A 67 -3.44 -9.68 -1.15
C GLN A 67 -4.77 -10.43 -1.25
N ILE A 68 -4.82 -11.60 -0.64
CA ILE A 68 -6.07 -12.31 -0.38
C ILE A 68 -6.61 -11.79 0.95
N VAL A 69 -7.83 -11.25 0.92
CA VAL A 69 -8.49 -10.70 2.12
C VAL A 69 -8.89 -11.85 3.02
N TYR A 70 -8.49 -11.77 4.28
CA TYR A 70 -8.89 -12.77 5.27
C TYR A 70 -10.41 -12.72 5.52
N PRO A 71 -11.10 -13.87 5.51
CA PRO A 71 -12.53 -13.92 5.78
C PRO A 71 -12.82 -13.59 7.25
N GLU A 72 -13.45 -12.45 7.53
CA GLU A 72 -13.75 -12.03 8.93
C GLU A 72 -14.77 -12.93 9.62
N LYS A 73 -15.63 -13.61 8.85
CA LYS A 73 -16.70 -14.48 9.36
C LYS A 73 -16.39 -15.93 9.05
N ASP A 74 -16.55 -16.79 10.06
CA ASP A 74 -16.39 -18.24 9.94
C ASP A 74 -15.12 -18.67 9.19
N ALA A 75 -14.00 -17.98 9.46
CA ALA A 75 -12.72 -18.21 8.79
C ALA A 75 -12.33 -19.69 8.71
N PRO A 76 -12.45 -20.51 9.78
CA PRO A 76 -12.11 -21.94 9.71
C PRO A 76 -12.91 -22.70 8.63
N THR A 77 -14.18 -22.36 8.45
CA THR A 77 -15.05 -22.96 7.44
C THR A 77 -14.70 -22.47 6.04
N VAL A 78 -14.43 -21.17 5.87
CA VAL A 78 -14.02 -20.60 4.58
C VAL A 78 -12.70 -21.20 4.11
N PHE A 79 -11.70 -21.30 5.00
CA PHE A 79 -10.44 -21.99 4.68
C PHE A 79 -10.66 -23.48 4.40
N GLY A 80 -11.48 -24.18 5.22
CA GLY A 80 -11.78 -25.60 5.01
C GLY A 80 -12.48 -25.91 3.69
N ASN A 81 -13.28 -24.98 3.18
CA ASN A 81 -13.95 -25.09 1.87
C ASN A 81 -13.09 -24.57 0.70
N GLY A 82 -11.98 -23.88 0.99
CA GLY A 82 -11.14 -23.24 -0.02
C GLY A 82 -11.78 -22.00 -0.66
N GLY A 83 -12.56 -21.22 0.11
CA GLY A 83 -13.15 -19.95 -0.31
C GLY A 83 -14.64 -19.81 0.03
N PRO A 84 -15.31 -18.74 -0.43
CA PRO A 84 -14.77 -17.66 -1.27
C PRO A 84 -13.77 -16.77 -0.54
N PHE A 85 -12.72 -16.34 -1.23
CA PHE A 85 -11.76 -15.35 -0.75
C PHE A 85 -11.76 -14.12 -1.66
N GLU A 86 -11.96 -12.94 -1.09
CA GLU A 86 -11.84 -11.68 -1.84
C GLU A 86 -10.36 -11.38 -2.12
N ILE A 87 -10.07 -10.85 -3.31
CA ILE A 87 -8.72 -10.43 -3.71
C ILE A 87 -8.69 -8.90 -3.76
N ALA A 88 -7.81 -8.31 -2.96
CA ALA A 88 -7.53 -6.88 -3.01
C ALA A 88 -6.25 -6.62 -3.83
N PHE A 89 -6.27 -5.61 -4.68
CA PHE A 89 -5.11 -5.20 -5.50
C PHE A 89 -5.25 -3.79 -6.05
N VAL A 90 -4.14 -3.22 -6.51
CA VAL A 90 -4.10 -1.97 -7.27
C VAL A 90 -3.24 -2.16 -8.51
N VAL A 91 -3.77 -1.82 -9.68
CA VAL A 91 -3.00 -1.78 -10.93
C VAL A 91 -2.93 -0.35 -11.42
N ALA A 92 -1.74 0.26 -11.37
CA ALA A 92 -1.51 1.60 -11.91
C ALA A 92 -0.91 1.54 -13.31
N ASN A 93 -1.45 2.31 -14.24
CA ASN A 93 -0.93 2.49 -15.58
C ASN A 93 -0.12 3.77 -15.66
N SER A 94 1.20 3.62 -15.82
CA SER A 94 2.13 4.74 -16.00
C SER A 94 2.38 5.12 -17.46
N ASP A 95 1.74 4.43 -18.40
CA ASP A 95 1.79 4.83 -19.80
C ASP A 95 1.00 6.13 -20.02
N PRO A 96 1.54 7.13 -20.74
CA PRO A 96 0.86 8.39 -20.98
C PRO A 96 -0.24 8.31 -22.06
N THR A 97 -0.29 7.22 -22.84
CA THR A 97 -1.12 7.14 -24.05
C THR A 97 -1.88 5.82 -24.24
N VAL A 98 -1.36 4.71 -23.72
CA VAL A 98 -1.90 3.38 -23.95
C VAL A 98 -2.93 3.01 -22.88
N TYR A 99 -4.09 2.53 -23.33
CA TYR A 99 -5.09 1.93 -22.45
C TYR A 99 -4.73 0.46 -22.21
N TYR A 100 -4.80 0.04 -20.96
CA TYR A 100 -4.70 -1.37 -20.57
C TYR A 100 -6.04 -1.88 -20.06
N ARG A 101 -6.18 -3.20 -19.95
CA ARG A 101 -7.33 -3.88 -19.35
C ARG A 101 -6.87 -5.11 -18.59
N LEU A 102 -7.42 -5.30 -17.38
CA LEU A 102 -7.30 -6.56 -16.67
C LEU A 102 -8.28 -7.57 -17.28
N LYS A 103 -7.75 -8.59 -17.95
CA LYS A 103 -8.55 -9.61 -18.63
C LYS A 103 -9.11 -10.62 -17.62
N GLU A 104 -8.19 -11.23 -16.87
CA GLU A 104 -8.45 -12.32 -15.94
C GLU A 104 -7.35 -12.39 -14.88
N ILE A 105 -7.66 -13.06 -13.77
CA ILE A 105 -6.69 -13.45 -12.73
C ILE A 105 -6.78 -14.98 -12.63
N LYS A 106 -5.64 -15.66 -12.73
CA LYS A 106 -5.56 -17.12 -12.64
C LYS A 106 -4.98 -17.52 -11.29
N PRO A 107 -5.70 -18.32 -10.47
CA PRO A 107 -5.12 -18.93 -9.30
C PRO A 107 -4.36 -20.21 -9.67
N GLU A 108 -3.48 -20.69 -8.79
CA GLU A 108 -2.87 -22.03 -8.92
C GLU A 108 -3.93 -23.14 -8.89
N LYS A 109 -4.95 -22.98 -8.04
CA LYS A 109 -6.06 -23.92 -7.88
C LYS A 109 -7.36 -23.16 -7.64
N GLY A 110 -8.45 -23.69 -8.19
CA GLY A 110 -9.77 -23.07 -8.08
C GLY A 110 -10.09 -22.15 -9.25
N SER A 111 -11.02 -21.22 -9.02
CA SER A 111 -11.51 -20.28 -10.02
C SER A 111 -11.69 -18.89 -9.41
N ILE A 112 -11.32 -17.86 -10.17
CA ILE A 112 -11.57 -16.46 -9.79
C ILE A 112 -12.69 -15.91 -10.64
N GLU A 113 -13.70 -15.33 -9.99
CA GLU A 113 -14.78 -14.62 -10.65
C GLU A 113 -14.83 -13.16 -10.21
N PHE A 114 -15.15 -12.26 -11.14
CA PHE A 114 -15.38 -10.85 -10.83
C PHE A 114 -16.85 -10.68 -10.42
N VAL A 115 -17.13 -10.55 -9.12
CA VAL A 115 -18.49 -10.35 -8.60
C VAL A 115 -18.98 -8.91 -8.79
N GLU A 116 -18.05 -7.95 -8.80
CA GLU A 116 -18.28 -6.57 -9.23
C GLU A 116 -17.29 -6.19 -10.33
N GLY A 117 -17.74 -5.44 -11.34
CA GLY A 117 -16.91 -5.12 -12.50
C GLY A 117 -16.65 -6.33 -13.41
N SER A 118 -17.64 -7.22 -13.53
CA SER A 118 -17.62 -8.39 -14.42
C SER A 118 -17.56 -8.02 -15.90
N ASP A 119 -18.04 -6.83 -16.27
CA ASP A 119 -17.89 -6.29 -17.61
C ASP A 119 -16.44 -5.88 -17.88
N SER A 120 -15.94 -6.26 -19.05
CA SER A 120 -14.58 -5.92 -19.49
C SER A 120 -14.33 -4.41 -19.57
N ALA A 121 -15.40 -3.60 -19.68
CA ALA A 121 -15.32 -2.14 -19.70
C ALA A 121 -15.05 -1.53 -18.31
N ASP A 122 -15.37 -2.24 -17.23
CA ASP A 122 -15.10 -1.79 -15.86
C ASP A 122 -13.68 -2.10 -15.41
N ARG A 123 -12.99 -2.99 -16.13
CA ARG A 123 -11.60 -3.38 -15.87
C ARG A 123 -10.58 -2.69 -16.77
N VAL A 124 -11.00 -1.63 -17.46
CA VAL A 124 -10.11 -0.78 -18.26
C VAL A 124 -9.30 0.12 -17.34
N ILE A 125 -8.01 0.25 -17.63
CA ILE A 125 -7.03 1.06 -16.93
C ILE A 125 -6.54 2.15 -17.89
N PRO A 126 -7.16 3.34 -17.89
CA PRO A 126 -6.77 4.44 -18.78
C PRO A 126 -5.32 4.91 -18.55
N PRO A 127 -4.74 5.65 -19.51
CA PRO A 127 -3.42 6.26 -19.36
C PRO A 127 -3.32 7.12 -18.10
N GLY A 128 -2.26 6.93 -17.31
CA GLY A 128 -2.04 7.66 -16.05
C GLY A 128 -3.07 7.42 -14.96
N GLN A 129 -3.93 6.39 -15.06
CA GLN A 129 -4.95 6.05 -14.07
C GLN A 129 -4.65 4.69 -13.42
N ALA A 130 -5.44 4.33 -12.40
CA ALA A 130 -5.35 3.05 -11.72
C ALA A 130 -6.70 2.33 -11.68
N LEU A 131 -6.63 1.01 -11.56
CA LEU A 131 -7.75 0.13 -11.26
C LEU A 131 -7.54 -0.47 -9.88
N ARG A 132 -8.57 -0.46 -9.05
CA ARG A 132 -8.56 -1.09 -7.73
C ARG A 132 -9.52 -2.26 -7.69
N GLY A 133 -9.00 -3.37 -7.17
CA GLY A 133 -9.73 -4.57 -6.84
C GLY A 133 -9.92 -4.69 -5.34
N GLY A 134 -11.12 -5.05 -4.91
CA GLY A 134 -11.47 -5.32 -3.52
C GLY A 134 -11.37 -4.11 -2.59
N THR A 135 -11.65 -4.33 -1.32
CA THR A 135 -11.44 -3.35 -0.25
C THR A 135 -10.41 -3.91 0.72
N PRO A 136 -9.12 -3.53 0.63
CA PRO A 136 -8.18 -3.90 1.67
C PRO A 136 -8.63 -3.29 3.00
N VAL A 137 -8.35 -3.99 4.10
CA VAL A 137 -8.75 -3.60 5.45
C VAL A 137 -8.37 -2.14 5.72
N GLY A 138 -9.38 -1.29 5.95
CA GLY A 138 -9.18 0.12 6.32
C GLY A 138 -9.13 1.14 5.16
N ALA A 139 -9.41 0.77 3.91
CA ALA A 139 -9.37 1.70 2.77
C ALA A 139 -10.66 1.72 1.92
N THR A 140 -11.68 2.47 2.36
CA THR A 140 -12.83 2.81 1.50
C THR A 140 -12.61 4.18 0.87
N ARG A 141 -12.71 4.28 -0.47
CA ARG A 141 -12.80 5.56 -1.18
C ARG A 141 -14.05 5.58 -2.05
N ASP A 142 -14.87 6.63 -1.90
CA ASP A 142 -16.06 6.84 -2.72
C ASP A 142 -15.69 7.39 -4.11
N GLY A 143 -16.30 6.86 -5.17
CA GLY A 143 -16.19 7.38 -6.54
C GLY A 143 -15.24 6.65 -7.50
N GLU A 144 -14.49 5.65 -7.03
CA GLU A 144 -13.68 4.77 -7.89
C GLU A 144 -14.53 3.57 -8.35
N LYS A 145 -14.39 3.15 -9.62
CA LYS A 145 -15.09 1.95 -10.11
C LYS A 145 -14.57 0.74 -9.33
N LYS A 146 -15.45 0.09 -8.58
CA LYS A 146 -15.13 -1.08 -7.78
C LYS A 146 -15.09 -2.31 -8.68
N VAL A 147 -13.96 -2.99 -8.68
CA VAL A 147 -13.85 -4.36 -9.16
C VAL A 147 -13.69 -5.22 -7.93
N THR A 148 -14.43 -6.32 -7.83
CA THR A 148 -14.31 -7.26 -6.71
C THR A 148 -14.12 -8.63 -7.31
N ALA A 149 -13.01 -9.29 -6.96
CA ALA A 149 -12.66 -10.61 -7.46
C ALA A 149 -12.69 -11.62 -6.30
N GLU A 150 -13.37 -12.73 -6.50
CA GLU A 150 -13.50 -13.80 -5.51
C GLU A 150 -12.87 -15.11 -6.02
N LEU A 151 -11.97 -15.67 -5.22
CA LEU A 151 -11.37 -16.98 -5.43
C LEU A 151 -12.18 -18.06 -4.70
N THR A 152 -12.62 -19.07 -5.43
CA THR A 152 -13.34 -20.23 -4.91
C THR A 152 -12.63 -21.53 -5.26
N ASN A 153 -12.90 -22.60 -4.49
CA ASN A 153 -12.35 -23.94 -4.70
C ASN A 153 -10.81 -24.01 -4.70
N ALA A 154 -10.15 -23.14 -3.93
CA ALA A 154 -8.70 -23.14 -3.79
C ALA A 154 -8.18 -24.39 -3.05
N GLY A 155 -9.03 -25.03 -2.24
CA GLY A 155 -8.58 -26.06 -1.29
C GLY A 155 -7.49 -25.50 -0.37
N ASP A 156 -6.43 -26.28 -0.14
CA ASP A 156 -5.36 -25.93 0.80
C ASP A 156 -4.30 -24.95 0.24
N THR A 157 -4.44 -24.45 -1.01
CA THR A 157 -3.49 -23.50 -1.60
C THR A 157 -3.59 -22.10 -1.00
N VAL A 158 -4.68 -21.82 -0.28
CA VAL A 158 -4.90 -20.57 0.45
C VAL A 158 -5.06 -20.91 1.92
N ALA A 159 -4.15 -20.41 2.75
CA ALA A 159 -4.20 -20.56 4.20
C ALA A 159 -3.61 -19.32 4.88
N SER A 160 -4.03 -19.05 6.11
CA SER A 160 -3.44 -17.96 6.91
C SER A 160 -1.94 -18.17 7.07
N GLY A 161 -1.15 -17.15 6.71
CA GLY A 161 0.32 -17.20 6.75
C GLY A 161 0.98 -17.88 5.54
N LEU A 162 0.21 -18.35 4.55
CA LEU A 162 0.72 -18.86 3.29
C LEU A 162 0.62 -17.79 2.18
N THR A 163 1.56 -17.81 1.24
CA THR A 163 1.48 -17.05 0.00
C THR A 163 0.98 -17.94 -1.13
N THR A 164 0.01 -17.44 -1.90
CA THR A 164 -0.59 -18.13 -3.05
C THR A 164 -0.21 -17.43 -4.34
N ASP A 165 0.19 -18.17 -5.37
CA ASP A 165 0.51 -17.57 -6.66
C ASP A 165 -0.77 -17.17 -7.41
N LEU A 166 -0.86 -15.89 -7.75
CA LEU A 166 -1.90 -15.32 -8.61
C LEU A 166 -1.28 -14.74 -9.87
N THR A 167 -1.77 -15.17 -11.04
CA THR A 167 -1.30 -14.67 -12.33
C THR A 167 -2.31 -13.69 -12.93
N PHE A 168 -1.90 -12.44 -13.08
CA PHE A 168 -2.69 -11.37 -13.67
C PHE A 168 -2.42 -11.29 -15.16
N VAL A 169 -3.47 -11.32 -15.98
CA VAL A 169 -3.36 -11.30 -17.44
C VAL A 169 -3.91 -9.98 -17.96
N PHE A 170 -3.11 -9.30 -18.78
CA PHE A 170 -3.44 -7.98 -19.29
C PHE A 170 -3.60 -7.97 -20.81
N GLU A 171 -4.40 -7.01 -21.26
CA GLU A 171 -4.51 -6.62 -22.66
C GLU A 171 -4.26 -5.12 -22.79
N LYS A 172 -3.76 -4.70 -23.94
CA LYS A 172 -3.58 -3.29 -24.30
C LYS A 172 -4.43 -2.96 -25.50
N ARG A 173 -4.82 -1.69 -25.61
CA ARG A 173 -5.57 -1.18 -26.74
C ARG A 173 -4.61 -0.65 -27.80
N GLU A 174 -4.74 -1.18 -29.02
CA GLU A 174 -4.03 -0.69 -30.20
C GLU A 174 -4.73 0.55 -30.78
N ASP A 175 -4.05 1.27 -31.67
CA ASP A 175 -4.56 2.50 -32.30
C ASP A 175 -5.88 2.28 -33.08
N ASN A 176 -6.08 1.07 -33.61
CA ASN A 176 -7.31 0.68 -34.30
C ASN A 176 -8.48 0.39 -33.34
N GLY A 177 -8.26 0.54 -32.03
CA GLY A 177 -9.24 0.32 -30.97
C GLY A 177 -9.36 -1.13 -30.49
N SER A 178 -8.65 -2.08 -31.11
CA SER A 178 -8.66 -3.50 -30.74
C SER A 178 -7.87 -3.76 -29.45
N TRP A 179 -8.28 -4.77 -28.70
CA TRP A 179 -7.56 -5.27 -27.54
C TRP A 179 -6.65 -6.42 -27.97
N VAL A 180 -5.37 -6.35 -27.60
CA VAL A 180 -4.38 -7.40 -27.85
C VAL A 180 -3.69 -7.81 -26.54
N PRO A 181 -3.19 -9.04 -26.40
CA PRO A 181 -2.45 -9.46 -25.21
C PRO A 181 -1.27 -8.52 -24.91
N ALA A 182 -1.16 -8.11 -23.65
CA ALA A 182 -0.10 -7.25 -23.14
C ALA A 182 0.80 -7.98 -22.12
N GLY A 183 0.72 -9.31 -22.06
CA GLY A 183 1.47 -10.15 -21.15
C GLY A 183 0.71 -10.54 -19.89
N GLU A 184 1.37 -11.35 -19.07
CA GLU A 184 0.88 -11.79 -17.77
C GLU A 184 2.01 -11.75 -16.75
N THR A 185 1.66 -11.59 -15.47
CA THR A 185 2.62 -11.59 -14.37
C THR A 185 2.08 -12.38 -13.20
N THR A 186 2.94 -13.21 -12.61
CA THR A 186 2.62 -13.99 -11.40
C THR A 186 3.12 -13.27 -10.16
N VAL A 187 2.31 -13.27 -9.12
CA VAL A 187 2.58 -12.60 -7.84
C VAL A 187 2.27 -13.54 -6.69
N GLN A 188 3.25 -13.70 -5.80
CA GLN A 188 3.08 -14.39 -4.52
C GLN A 188 2.19 -13.55 -3.61
N THR A 189 0.94 -13.94 -3.47
CA THR A 189 -0.11 -13.16 -2.82
C THR A 189 -0.32 -13.68 -1.40
N PRO A 190 0.02 -12.90 -0.36
CA PRO A 190 -0.23 -13.30 1.02
C PRO A 190 -1.73 -13.22 1.36
N VAL A 191 -2.14 -14.02 2.34
CA VAL A 191 -3.42 -13.85 3.03
C VAL A 191 -3.26 -12.82 4.14
N ASP A 192 -3.87 -11.64 4.01
CA ASP A 192 -3.79 -10.56 5.01
C ASP A 192 -5.00 -10.60 5.97
N ALA A 193 -4.73 -10.93 7.23
CA ALA A 193 -5.69 -10.88 8.33
C ALA A 193 -5.90 -9.48 8.94
N GLY A 194 -5.12 -8.49 8.50
CA GLY A 194 -5.03 -7.19 9.14
C GLY A 194 -4.56 -7.27 10.59
N ALA A 195 -4.60 -6.15 11.30
CA ALA A 195 -4.22 -6.07 12.71
C ALA A 195 -5.23 -6.71 13.68
N LYS A 196 -6.20 -7.50 13.19
CA LYS A 196 -7.34 -8.01 13.98
C LYS A 196 -7.13 -9.41 14.57
N LEU A 197 -6.05 -10.11 14.23
CA LEU A 197 -5.64 -11.26 15.04
C LEU A 197 -5.14 -10.71 16.37
N GLU A 198 -5.90 -10.97 17.43
CA GLU A 198 -5.47 -10.70 18.80
C GLU A 198 -4.10 -11.37 18.98
N ARG A 199 -3.08 -10.59 19.36
CA ARG A 199 -1.76 -11.13 19.69
C ARG A 199 -1.95 -12.18 20.77
N GLN A 200 -1.70 -13.45 20.45
CA GLN A 200 -1.58 -14.51 21.44
C GLN A 200 -0.21 -14.43 22.14
N ASP A 201 0.14 -13.23 22.60
CA ASP A 201 1.35 -12.98 23.36
C ASP A 201 1.05 -13.16 24.84
N VAL A 202 0.47 -14.31 25.20
CA VAL A 202 0.66 -14.80 26.56
C VAL A 202 2.03 -15.45 26.54
N ALA A 203 3.03 -14.76 27.08
CA ALA A 203 4.31 -15.35 27.37
C ALA A 203 4.05 -16.63 28.18
N ARG A 204 4.26 -17.81 27.56
CA ARG A 204 4.37 -19.06 28.29
C ARG A 204 5.58 -18.89 29.20
N ASN A 205 5.31 -18.70 30.50
CA ASN A 205 6.25 -18.55 31.61
C ASN A 205 6.67 -17.12 32.00
N ALA A 206 5.74 -16.17 32.11
CA ALA A 206 5.92 -15.11 33.09
C ALA A 206 5.42 -15.63 34.45
N GLU A 207 6.33 -16.10 35.30
CA GLU A 207 6.03 -16.26 36.73
C GLU A 207 5.54 -14.91 37.27
N PRO A 208 4.47 -14.87 38.09
CA PRO A 208 4.07 -13.64 38.75
C PRO A 208 5.16 -13.30 39.77
N THR A 209 6.04 -12.35 39.44
CA THR A 209 6.93 -11.76 40.43
C THR A 209 6.08 -10.97 41.42
N PHE A 210 5.81 -11.61 42.57
CA PHE A 210 5.27 -10.97 43.77
C PHE A 210 6.26 -9.91 44.25
N TYR A 211 6.08 -8.66 43.81
CA TYR A 211 6.64 -7.49 44.46
C TYR A 211 5.61 -6.37 44.49
N ASN A 212 4.59 -6.54 45.33
CA ASN A 212 3.96 -5.42 46.01
C ASN A 212 4.21 -5.60 47.50
N GLN A 213 5.45 -5.25 47.89
CA GLN A 213 5.87 -5.22 49.27
C GLN A 213 5.40 -3.91 49.89
N HIS A 214 4.45 -4.06 50.82
CA HIS A 214 4.21 -3.24 52.00
C HIS A 214 5.05 -1.95 52.14
N HIS A 215 4.41 -0.79 52.01
CA HIS A 215 4.74 0.36 52.84
C HIS A 215 3.80 0.35 54.04
N GLY A 216 4.35 0.00 55.21
CA GLY A 216 3.65 0.10 56.48
C GLY A 216 3.71 1.53 57.02
N GLU A 217 2.56 2.03 57.46
CA GLU A 217 2.48 2.94 58.60
C GLU A 217 1.56 2.31 59.64
N ALA A 218 2.09 2.17 60.84
CA ALA A 218 1.48 1.49 61.98
C ALA A 218 0.43 2.38 62.67
N GLY A 219 -0.70 1.79 63.01
CA GLY A 219 -1.64 2.30 64.02
C GLY A 219 -2.12 1.12 64.87
N PRO A 220 -2.06 1.19 66.22
CA PRO A 220 -2.36 0.05 67.08
C PRO A 220 -3.87 -0.02 67.38
N GLY A 221 -4.42 -1.22 67.48
CA GLY A 221 -5.75 -1.39 68.05
C GLY A 221 -6.42 -2.71 67.70
N ASP A 222 -6.29 -3.63 68.64
CA ASP A 222 -7.32 -4.58 69.06
C ASP A 222 -7.53 -5.90 68.27
N SER A 223 -7.07 -6.92 69.00
CA SER A 223 -7.34 -8.35 69.08
C SER A 223 -8.70 -8.92 68.65
N GLU A 224 -8.66 -10.26 68.52
CA GLU A 224 -9.74 -11.26 68.44
C GLU A 224 -10.11 -11.66 67.00
N GLY A 225 -10.08 -12.92 66.58
CA GLY A 225 -9.82 -14.21 67.21
C GLY A 225 -10.20 -15.30 66.19
N GLY A 226 -9.68 -16.52 66.36
CA GLY A 226 -10.22 -17.72 65.69
C GLY A 226 -9.27 -18.44 64.72
N THR A 227 -8.54 -19.41 65.27
CA THR A 227 -7.88 -20.52 64.57
C THR A 227 -8.88 -21.50 63.92
N PRO A 228 -8.41 -22.41 63.04
CA PRO A 228 -9.16 -22.96 61.91
C PRO A 228 -9.83 -24.31 62.22
N GLU A 229 -10.84 -24.68 61.43
CA GLU A 229 -11.23 -26.09 61.30
C GLU A 229 -11.23 -26.56 59.85
N THR A 230 -10.57 -27.70 59.70
CA THR A 230 -10.40 -28.57 58.55
C THR A 230 -11.55 -29.56 58.41
N GLY A 231 -11.87 -29.98 57.18
CA GLY A 231 -12.64 -31.19 56.87
C GLY A 231 -13.34 -31.04 55.51
N SER A 232 -12.77 -31.51 54.40
CA SER A 232 -12.76 -32.89 53.90
C SER A 232 -14.14 -33.48 53.58
N GLU A 233 -14.40 -33.52 52.28
CA GLU A 233 -14.95 -34.64 51.48
C GLU A 233 -16.31 -35.29 51.76
N GLU A 234 -17.08 -35.32 50.66
CA GLU A 234 -17.87 -36.43 50.10
C GLU A 234 -19.10 -37.00 50.81
N GLY A 235 -20.19 -37.07 50.04
CA GLY A 235 -20.93 -38.33 49.91
C GLY A 235 -22.43 -38.29 50.13
N GLY A 236 -23.18 -38.32 49.02
CA GLY A 236 -24.21 -39.35 48.79
C GLY A 236 -25.57 -39.29 49.51
N GLY A 237 -26.62 -39.04 48.71
CA GLY A 237 -27.82 -39.89 48.64
C GLY A 237 -28.85 -39.83 49.77
N HIS A 238 -30.01 -39.21 49.49
CA HIS A 238 -31.31 -39.85 49.21
C HIS A 238 -32.41 -38.79 49.17
#